data_AF-A0A2N7D1D5-F1
#
_entry.id   AF-A0A2N7D1D5-F1
#
_cell.length_a   1.000
_cell.length_b   1.000
_cell.length_c   1.000
_cell.angle_alpha   90.00
_cell.angle_beta   90.00
_cell.angle_gamma   90.00
#
_symmetry.space_group_name_H-M   'P 1'
#
loop_
_entity.id
_entity.type
_entity.pdbx_description
1 polymer ?
#
loop_
_entity_poly.entity_id
_entity_poly.type
_entity_poly.pdbx_seq_one_letter_code
_entity_poly.pdbx_strand_id
1 'polypeptide(L)'
;MTIKPCVYITTSKAHSVIYIGVTSNLPQRIWKHKQGITGGFVKKYNVNLLVHYELFENMEEAISREKQLKNWERAWKNQLVTSNNPDWRDLSQNLE
;
A
#
# COMPACT_ATOMS: atom_id res chain seq x y z
N MET A 1 -10.65 9.48 -12.85
CA MET A 1 -10.25 8.71 -11.66
C MET A 1 -11.42 7.88 -11.14
N THR A 2 -11.42 6.58 -11.40
CA THR A 2 -12.48 5.68 -10.91
C THR A 2 -12.19 5.28 -9.47
N ILE A 3 -13.14 5.52 -8.57
CA ILE A 3 -13.08 5.04 -7.19
C ILE A 3 -13.28 3.52 -7.22
N LYS A 4 -12.21 2.76 -7.00
CA LYS A 4 -12.26 1.29 -6.87
C LYS A 4 -11.69 0.88 -5.52
N PRO A 5 -12.38 0.01 -4.76
CA PRO A 5 -11.82 -0.62 -3.58
C PRO A 5 -10.48 -1.26 -3.89
N CYS A 6 -9.49 -1.02 -3.03
CA CYS A 6 -8.17 -1.57 -3.19
C CYS A 6 -7.52 -1.87 -1.84
N VAL A 7 -6.64 -2.87 -1.85
CA VAL A 7 -5.61 -3.04 -0.83
C VAL A 7 -4.31 -2.45 -1.36
N TYR A 8 -3.50 -1.87 -0.48
CA TYR A 8 -2.21 -1.31 -0.87
C TYR A 8 -1.16 -1.57 0.21
N ILE A 9 0.10 -1.62 -0.24
CA ILE A 9 1.28 -1.76 0.60
C ILE A 9 2.16 -0.52 0.41
N THR A 10 2.43 0.19 1.50
CA THR A 10 3.48 1.21 1.52
C THR A 10 4.65 0.78 2.39
N THR A 11 5.82 1.35 2.10
CA THR A 11 7.03 1.07 2.87
C THR A 11 7.89 2.30 3.10
N SER A 12 8.84 2.19 4.04
CA SER A 12 9.87 3.19 4.29
C SER A 12 10.93 3.13 3.19
N LYS A 13 11.76 4.17 3.04
CA LYS A 13 12.83 4.21 2.03
C LYS A 13 13.82 3.03 2.11
N ALA A 14 14.04 2.51 3.30
CA ALA A 14 14.92 1.35 3.52
C ALA A 14 14.20 0.00 3.34
N HIS A 15 12.94 0.03 2.92
CA HIS A 15 12.05 -1.13 2.81
C HIS A 15 11.88 -1.94 4.10
N SER A 16 12.22 -1.36 5.27
CA SER A 16 12.23 -2.10 6.54
C SER A 16 10.85 -2.17 7.20
N VAL A 17 10.06 -1.11 7.08
CA VAL A 17 8.71 -1.03 7.67
C VAL A 17 7.68 -1.15 6.57
N ILE A 18 6.70 -2.04 6.74
CA ILE A 18 5.56 -2.17 5.84
C ILE A 18 4.30 -1.67 6.54
N TYR A 19 3.50 -0.93 5.80
CA TYR A 19 2.12 -0.61 6.14
C TYR A 19 1.19 -1.21 5.08
N ILE A 20 0.08 -1.80 5.53
CA ILE A 20 -0.93 -2.41 4.67
C ILE A 20 -2.26 -1.78 5.04
N GLY A 21 -2.99 -1.29 4.03
CA GLY A 21 -4.26 -0.61 4.22
C GLY A 21 -5.23 -0.86 3.07
N VAL A 22 -6.47 -0.44 3.28
CA VAL A 22 -7.50 -0.40 2.23
C VAL A 22 -8.00 1.01 1.99
N THR A 23 -8.47 1.28 0.77
CA THR A 23 -9.16 2.52 0.40
C THR A 23 -9.91 2.34 -0.92
N SER A 24 -10.92 3.15 -1.17
CA SER A 24 -11.52 3.26 -2.51
C SER A 24 -10.91 4.38 -3.36
N ASN A 25 -10.06 5.24 -2.76
CA ASN A 25 -9.41 6.36 -3.44
C ASN A 25 -7.91 6.32 -3.16
N LEU A 26 -7.20 5.48 -3.91
CA LEU A 26 -5.77 5.24 -3.77
C LEU A 26 -4.93 6.52 -4.00
N PRO A 27 -5.14 7.31 -5.06
CA PRO A 27 -4.35 8.53 -5.28
C PRO A 27 -4.46 9.50 -4.11
N GLN A 28 -5.68 9.78 -3.63
CA GLN A 28 -5.89 10.68 -2.50
C GLN A 28 -5.28 10.12 -1.20
N ARG A 29 -5.37 8.80 -0.97
CA ARG A 29 -4.79 8.17 0.22
C ARG A 29 -3.27 8.29 0.23
N ILE A 30 -2.61 8.02 -0.89
CA ILE A 30 -1.15 8.09 -0.99
C ILE A 30 -0.67 9.53 -0.90
N TRP A 31 -1.39 10.47 -1.52
CA TRP A 31 -1.11 11.90 -1.32
C TRP A 31 -1.16 12.27 0.16
N LYS A 32 -2.19 11.87 0.92
CA LYS A 32 -2.28 12.12 2.37
C LYS A 32 -1.10 11.54 3.16
N HIS A 33 -0.65 10.34 2.82
CA HIS A 33 0.53 9.71 3.44
C HIS A 33 1.83 10.48 3.11
N LYS A 34 2.01 10.89 1.86
CA LYS A 34 3.17 11.69 1.43
C LYS A 34 3.23 13.07 2.09
N GLN A 35 2.08 13.71 2.29
CA GLN A 35 1.99 14.99 2.99
C GLN A 35 2.08 14.85 4.53
N GLY A 36 2.13 13.62 5.06
CA GLY A 36 2.17 13.39 6.51
C GLY A 36 0.90 13.84 7.24
N ILE A 37 -0.21 14.00 6.51
CA ILE A 37 -1.51 14.42 7.04
C ILE A 37 -2.14 13.28 7.84
N THR A 38 -1.91 12.04 7.43
CA THR A 38 -2.17 10.85 8.24
C THR A 38 -1.14 10.80 9.37
N GLY A 39 -1.47 11.43 10.50
CA GLY A 39 -0.68 11.36 11.73
C GLY A 39 -0.48 9.92 12.22
N GLY A 40 0.38 9.74 13.22
CA GLY A 40 0.66 8.43 13.83
C GLY A 40 1.76 7.63 13.11
N PHE A 41 1.53 6.33 12.90
CA PHE A 41 2.54 5.34 12.45
C PHE A 41 3.19 5.73 11.12
N VAL A 42 2.41 6.23 10.16
CA VAL A 42 2.90 6.56 8.82
C VAL A 42 3.93 7.69 8.89
N LYS A 43 3.58 8.77 9.60
CA LYS A 43 4.47 9.90 9.83
C LYS A 43 5.70 9.50 10.65
N LYS A 44 5.53 8.66 11.68
CA LYS A 44 6.63 8.20 12.56
C LYS A 44 7.68 7.39 11.80
N TYR A 45 7.27 6.50 10.90
CA TYR A 45 8.17 5.58 10.20
C TYR A 45 8.42 5.95 8.74
N ASN A 46 7.90 7.09 8.27
CA ASN A 46 8.05 7.59 6.91
C ASN A 46 7.68 6.54 5.84
N VAL A 47 6.58 5.81 6.05
CA VAL A 47 6.12 4.72 5.16
C VAL A 47 5.25 5.28 4.03
N ASN A 48 5.87 6.00 3.10
CA ASN A 48 5.20 6.79 2.07
C ASN A 48 5.48 6.35 0.61
N LEU A 49 6.26 5.28 0.42
CA LEU A 49 6.49 4.68 -0.90
C LEU A 49 5.41 3.64 -1.20
N LEU A 50 4.61 3.86 -2.24
CA LEU A 50 3.64 2.85 -2.70
C LEU A 50 4.38 1.79 -3.51
N VAL A 51 4.38 0.54 -3.05
CA VAL A 51 5.13 -0.53 -3.72
C VAL A 51 4.25 -1.64 -4.28
N HIS A 52 3.00 -1.73 -3.84
CA HIS A 52 2.02 -2.69 -4.34
C HIS A 52 0.59 -2.21 -4.10
N TYR A 53 -0.34 -2.56 -4.99
CA TYR A 53 -1.77 -2.44 -4.79
C TYR A 53 -2.54 -3.47 -5.60
N GLU A 54 -3.70 -3.90 -5.10
CA GLU A 54 -4.64 -4.79 -5.81
C GLU A 54 -6.01 -4.13 -5.82
N LEU A 55 -6.67 -4.08 -6.98
CA LEU A 55 -8.01 -3.53 -7.16
C LEU A 55 -9.05 -4.65 -7.02
N PHE A 56 -10.20 -4.32 -6.43
CA PHE A 56 -11.30 -5.25 -6.20
C PHE A 56 -12.62 -4.64 -6.68
N GLU A 57 -13.60 -5.50 -6.93
CA GLU A 57 -14.93 -5.07 -7.34
C GLU A 57 -15.77 -4.59 -6.14
N ASN A 58 -15.48 -5.07 -4.93
CA ASN A 58 -16.12 -4.62 -3.71
C ASN A 58 -15.11 -4.44 -2.54
N MET A 59 -15.55 -3.70 -1.52
CA MET A 59 -14.71 -3.38 -0.36
C MET A 59 -14.48 -4.59 0.55
N GLU A 60 -15.41 -5.55 0.57
CA GLU A 60 -15.29 -6.74 1.42
C GLU A 60 -14.11 -7.63 0.98
N GLU A 61 -13.94 -7.81 -0.33
CA GLU A 61 -12.77 -8.49 -0.90
C GLU A 61 -11.46 -7.79 -0.55
N ALA A 62 -11.42 -6.46 -0.71
CA ALA A 62 -10.24 -5.68 -0.35
C ALA A 62 -9.88 -5.82 1.14
N ILE A 63 -10.89 -5.79 2.03
CA ILE A 63 -10.70 -5.97 3.48
C ILE A 63 -10.26 -7.40 3.81
N SER A 64 -10.86 -8.41 3.17
CA SER A 64 -10.48 -9.80 3.36
C SER A 64 -9.01 -10.02 2.96
N ARG A 65 -8.62 -9.48 1.81
CA ARG A 65 -7.24 -9.50 1.34
C ARG A 65 -6.29 -8.78 2.29
N GLU A 66 -6.67 -7.60 2.79
CA GLU A 66 -5.88 -6.87 3.78
C GLU A 66 -5.60 -7.70 5.03
N LYS A 67 -6.62 -8.38 5.56
CA LYS A 67 -6.47 -9.29 6.72
C LYS A 67 -5.53 -10.46 6.42
N GLN A 68 -5.67 -11.09 5.24
CA GLN A 68 -4.76 -12.14 4.81
C GLN A 68 -3.32 -11.64 4.74
N LEU A 69 -3.10 -10.51 4.05
CA LEU A 69 -1.77 -9.92 3.91
C LEU A 69 -1.20 -9.53 5.27
N LYS A 70 -1.97 -8.97 6.20
CA LYS A 70 -1.47 -8.65 7.54
C LYS A 70 -0.95 -9.89 8.28
N ASN A 71 -1.64 -11.03 8.13
CA ASN A 71 -1.27 -12.31 8.75
C ASN A 71 -0.10 -13.04 8.06
N TRP A 72 0.31 -12.64 6.86
CA TRP A 72 1.44 -13.28 6.17
C TRP A 72 2.77 -13.02 6.87
N GLU A 73 3.70 -13.95 6.70
CA GLU A 73 5.09 -13.72 7.05
C GLU A 73 5.71 -12.60 6.20
N ARG A 74 6.77 -11.98 6.72
CA ARG A 74 7.44 -10.88 6.02
C ARG A 74 8.02 -11.32 4.67
N ALA A 75 8.52 -12.56 4.57
CA ALA A 75 9.09 -13.09 3.35
C ALA A 75 8.05 -13.15 2.20
N TRP A 76 6.84 -13.61 2.48
CA TRP A 76 5.77 -13.71 1.48
C TRP A 76 5.28 -12.34 1.00
N LYS A 77 5.20 -11.35 1.92
CA LYS A 77 4.92 -9.95 1.55
C LYS A 77 5.99 -9.40 0.61
N ASN A 78 7.27 -9.65 0.91
CA ASN A 78 8.36 -9.22 0.05
C ASN A 78 8.30 -9.90 -1.32
N GLN A 79 8.01 -11.20 -1.37
CA GLN A 79 7.87 -11.94 -2.63
C GLN A 79 6.72 -11.38 -3.48
N LEU A 80 5.57 -11.07 -2.87
CA LEU A 80 4.43 -10.45 -3.56
C LEU A 80 4.80 -9.10 -4.19
N VAL A 81 5.56 -8.26 -3.48
CA VAL A 81 6.01 -6.98 -4.02
C VAL A 81 7.02 -7.22 -5.13
N THR A 82 8.06 -8.01 -4.87
CA THR A 82 9.16 -8.26 -5.83
C THR A 82 8.68 -8.92 -7.12
N SER A 83 7.63 -9.77 -7.09
CA SER A 83 7.11 -10.42 -8.30
C SER A 83 6.52 -9.43 -9.31
N ASN A 84 5.95 -8.32 -8.84
CA ASN A 84 5.30 -7.31 -9.68
C ASN A 84 6.13 -6.01 -9.80
N ASN A 85 7.01 -5.76 -8.83
CA ASN A 85 7.79 -4.55 -8.69
C ASN A 85 9.19 -4.91 -8.13
N PRO A 86 10.06 -5.55 -8.93
CA PRO A 86 11.34 -6.12 -8.47
C PRO A 86 12.30 -5.06 -7.92
N ASP A 87 12.18 -3.83 -8.44
CA ASP A 87 13.00 -2.68 -8.03
C ASP A 87 12.37 -1.87 -6.89
N TRP A 88 11.21 -2.30 -6.37
CA TRP A 88 10.49 -1.60 -5.29
C TRP A 88 10.24 -0.12 -5.60
N ARG A 89 9.96 0.19 -6.87
CA ARG A 89 9.71 1.56 -7.34
C ARG A 89 8.43 2.11 -6.72
N ASP A 90 8.39 3.44 -6.57
CA ASP A 90 7.18 4.13 -6.12
C ASP A 90 6.13 4.14 -7.22
N LEU A 91 5.15 3.23 -7.11
CA LEU A 91 4.07 3.08 -8.07
C LEU A 91 3.10 4.27 -8.09
N SER A 92 3.17 5.16 -7.11
CA SER A 92 2.27 6.32 -7.07
C SER A 92 2.51 7.33 -8.19
N GLN A 93 3.64 7.26 -8.89
CA GLN A 93 3.92 8.06 -10.08
C GLN A 93 3.03 7.66 -11.27
N ASN A 94 2.48 6.45 -11.24
CA ASN A 94 1.63 5.90 -12.31
C ASN A 94 0.13 5.99 -11.95
N LEU A 95 -0.20 6.60 -10.80
CA LEU A 95 -1.59 6.82 -10.41
C LEU A 95 -2.09 8.10 -11.05
N GLU A 96 -2.81 7.96 -12.16
CA GLU A 96 -3.54 9.05 -12.83
C GLU A 96 -4.78 9.51 -12.08
#